data_AF-A0A8T0R624-F1
#
_entry.id   AF-A0A8T0R624-F1
#
_cell.length_a   1.000
_cell.length_b   1.000
_cell.length_c   1.000
_cell.angle_alpha   90.00
_cell.angle_beta   90.00
_cell.angle_gamma   90.00
#
_symmetry.space_group_name_H-M   'P 1'
#
loop_
_entity.id
_entity.type
_entity.pdbx_description
1 polymer ?
#
loop_
_entity_poly.entity_id
_entity_poly.type
_entity_poly.pdbx_seq_one_letter_code
_entity_poly.pdbx_strand_id
1 'polypeptide(L)'
;MGPTPAGLGVVIRLSQHKNHRGVLVKAHVNDPADRLDASALAMQLAVVICERLDLEEVTFLDNQSLVTTLQAHGNSGRRWVVKIPRSANKKAHKLAKQARQSLAGKACEFTRNNKSHAGSCPVLQALHSGQWEEGFSLVSVLCF
;
A
#
# COMPACT_ATOMS: atom_id res chain seq x y z
N MET A 1 10.88 -22.43 14.82
CA MET A 1 10.81 -21.54 13.65
C MET A 1 9.42 -20.91 13.65
N GLY A 2 9.33 -19.62 13.98
CA GLY A 2 8.05 -18.92 14.02
C GLY A 2 7.48 -18.68 12.61
N PRO A 3 6.19 -18.34 12.49
CA PRO A 3 5.58 -18.04 11.21
C PRO A 3 6.34 -16.90 10.52
N THR A 4 6.63 -17.06 9.22
CA THR A 4 7.28 -16.01 8.44
C THR A 4 6.25 -14.93 8.14
N PRO A 5 6.43 -13.67 8.57
CA PRO A 5 5.48 -12.61 8.27
C PRO A 5 5.32 -12.44 6.76
N ALA A 6 4.08 -12.29 6.30
CA ALA A 6 3.79 -12.01 4.91
C ALA A 6 4.19 -10.55 4.61
N GLY A 7 4.92 -10.36 3.50
CA GLY A 7 5.30 -9.04 3.02
C GLY A 7 4.25 -8.51 2.05
N LEU A 8 3.84 -7.25 2.22
CA LEU A 8 2.93 -6.54 1.34
C LEU A 8 3.67 -5.49 0.54
N GLY A 9 3.20 -5.25 -0.68
CA GLY A 9 3.73 -4.23 -1.57
C GLY A 9 2.58 -3.49 -2.24
N VAL A 10 2.54 -2.17 -2.08
CA VAL A 10 1.50 -1.31 -2.69
C VAL A 10 2.17 -0.24 -3.54
N VAL A 11 1.58 0.02 -4.70
CA VAL A 11 2.03 1.07 -5.64
C VAL A 11 0.83 1.93 -5.99
N ILE A 12 0.88 3.20 -5.59
CA ILE A 12 -0.14 4.20 -5.93
C ILE A 12 0.48 5.15 -6.94
N ARG A 13 -0.23 5.42 -8.03
CA ARG A 13 0.14 6.46 -8.99
C ARG A 13 -0.81 7.63 -8.83
N LEU A 14 -0.25 8.81 -8.68
CA LEU A 14 -0.99 10.05 -8.54
C LEU A 14 -0.94 10.76 -9.89
N SER A 15 -2.09 10.86 -10.58
CA SER A 15 -2.21 11.57 -11.86
C SER A 15 -2.52 13.05 -11.67
N GLN A 16 -3.16 13.42 -10.56
CA GLN A 16 -3.67 14.77 -10.32
C GLN A 16 -2.68 15.72 -9.61
N HIS A 17 -1.56 15.21 -9.10
CA HIS A 17 -0.58 16.02 -8.37
C HIS A 17 0.59 16.47 -9.26
N LYS A 18 0.82 17.79 -9.37
CA LYS A 18 1.93 18.35 -10.18
C LYS A 18 3.32 17.97 -9.68
N ASN A 19 3.47 17.74 -8.37
CA ASN A 19 4.76 17.51 -7.70
C ASN A 19 4.95 16.07 -7.18
N HIS A 20 3.94 15.21 -7.32
CA HIS A 20 3.95 13.83 -6.84
C HIS A 20 3.46 12.90 -7.96
N ARG A 21 4.27 11.91 -8.32
CA ARG A 21 3.94 10.91 -9.35
C ARG A 21 3.37 9.65 -8.72
N GLY A 22 3.65 9.40 -7.44
CA GLY A 22 3.08 8.28 -6.72
C GLY A 22 3.79 7.92 -5.42
N VAL A 23 3.34 6.81 -4.85
CA VAL A 23 3.84 6.25 -3.59
C VAL A 23 4.14 4.77 -3.76
N LEU A 24 5.27 4.34 -3.23
CA LEU A 24 5.59 2.92 -3.04
C LEU A 24 5.56 2.62 -1.55
N VAL A 25 4.83 1.59 -1.15
CA VAL A 25 4.73 1.16 0.23
C VAL A 25 5.14 -0.30 0.36
N LYS A 26 5.94 -0.58 1.40
CA LYS A 26 6.26 -1.91 1.88
C LYS A 26 5.70 -2.05 3.29
N ALA A 27 5.05 -3.17 3.59
CA ALA A 27 4.53 -3.44 4.90
C ALA A 27 4.64 -4.93 5.27
N HIS A 28 4.58 -5.21 6.56
CA HIS A 28 4.42 -6.55 7.12
C HIS A 28 2.99 -6.75 7.59
N VAL A 29 2.55 -8.00 7.53
CA VAL A 29 1.35 -8.47 8.25
C VAL A 29 1.78 -8.86 9.66
N ASN A 30 1.14 -8.27 10.67
CA ASN A 30 1.48 -8.46 12.08
C ASN A 30 0.98 -9.80 12.62
N ASP A 31 -0.14 -10.32 12.10
CA ASP A 31 -0.65 -11.64 12.45
C ASP A 31 -0.72 -12.57 11.21
N PRO A 32 0.15 -13.59 11.13
CA PRO A 32 0.11 -14.59 10.06
C PRO A 32 -1.01 -15.63 10.20
N ALA A 33 -1.73 -15.66 11.34
CA ALA A 33 -2.85 -16.57 11.58
C ALA A 33 -4.15 -16.09 10.91
N ASP A 34 -4.22 -14.82 10.51
CA ASP A 34 -5.36 -14.30 9.76
C ASP A 34 -5.19 -14.66 8.28
N ARG A 35 -5.87 -15.76 7.89
CA ARG A 35 -5.73 -16.50 6.62
C ARG A 35 -6.22 -15.74 5.39
N LEU A 36 -6.25 -14.41 5.42
CA LEU A 36 -6.56 -13.60 4.24
C LEU A 36 -5.42 -13.73 3.21
N ASP A 37 -5.77 -13.73 1.93
CA ASP A 37 -4.81 -13.67 0.83
C ASP A 37 -3.95 -12.41 1.02
N ALA A 38 -2.62 -12.52 0.90
CA ALA A 38 -1.72 -11.36 0.99
C ALA A 38 -2.09 -10.27 -0.03
N SER A 39 -2.72 -10.63 -1.15
CA SER A 39 -3.31 -9.66 -2.06
C SER A 39 -4.48 -8.89 -1.43
N ALA A 40 -5.38 -9.55 -0.67
CA ALA A 40 -6.48 -8.89 0.04
C ALA A 40 -5.96 -7.85 1.04
N LEU A 41 -4.96 -8.26 1.82
CA LEU A 41 -4.30 -7.42 2.82
C LEU A 41 -3.56 -6.24 2.17
N ALA A 42 -2.87 -6.45 1.05
CA ALA A 42 -2.26 -5.36 0.28
C ALA A 42 -3.32 -4.39 -0.27
N MET A 43 -4.50 -4.89 -0.63
CA MET A 43 -5.60 -4.07 -1.13
C MET A 43 -6.26 -3.24 -0.03
N GLN A 44 -6.54 -3.84 1.13
CA GLN A 44 -7.02 -3.12 2.32
C GLN A 44 -6.04 -2.00 2.71
N LEU A 45 -4.74 -2.31 2.76
CA LEU A 45 -3.71 -1.30 2.99
C LEU A 45 -3.77 -0.18 1.94
N ALA A 46 -3.99 -0.51 0.66
CA ALA A 46 -4.11 0.48 -0.40
C ALA A 46 -5.34 1.38 -0.22
N VAL A 47 -6.48 0.85 0.22
CA VAL A 47 -7.69 1.64 0.53
C VAL A 47 -7.42 2.64 1.65
N VAL A 48 -6.84 2.18 2.76
CA VAL A 48 -6.48 3.04 3.91
C VAL A 48 -5.52 4.15 3.48
N ILE A 49 -4.52 3.83 2.64
CA ILE A 49 -3.61 4.85 2.10
C ILE A 49 -4.38 5.87 1.25
N CYS A 50 -5.28 5.42 0.38
CA CYS A 50 -6.05 6.33 -0.48
C CYS A 50 -6.96 7.25 0.32
N GLU A 51 -7.57 6.76 1.40
CA GLU A 51 -8.40 7.56 2.30
C GLU A 51 -7.58 8.61 3.04
N ARG A 52 -6.39 8.24 3.53
CA ARG A 52 -5.48 9.22 4.17
C ARG A 52 -4.94 10.28 3.22
N LEU A 53 -4.79 9.91 1.95
CA LEU A 53 -4.34 10.82 0.90
C LEU A 53 -5.49 11.60 0.25
N ASP A 54 -6.73 11.42 0.74
CA ASP A 54 -7.93 12.07 0.22
C ASP A 54 -8.08 11.92 -1.31
N LEU A 55 -7.84 10.70 -1.81
CA LEU A 55 -7.91 10.40 -3.24
C LEU A 55 -9.34 10.09 -3.67
N GLU A 56 -9.94 11.03 -4.38
CA GLU A 56 -11.18 10.83 -5.12
C GLU A 56 -10.86 10.25 -6.51
N GLU A 57 -11.44 9.10 -6.88
CA GLU A 57 -11.18 8.36 -8.14
C GLU A 57 -9.93 7.46 -8.15
N VAL A 58 -10.06 6.30 -7.49
CA VAL A 58 -8.97 5.31 -7.39
C VAL A 58 -9.28 4.07 -8.24
N THR A 59 -8.31 3.66 -9.06
CA THR A 59 -8.34 2.37 -9.74
C THR A 59 -7.36 1.40 -9.09
N PHE A 60 -7.89 0.37 -8.44
CA PHE A 60 -7.10 -0.72 -7.86
C PHE A 60 -6.83 -1.79 -8.90
N LEU A 61 -5.59 -2.27 -8.96
CA LEU A 61 -5.15 -3.26 -9.94
C LEU A 61 -4.79 -4.59 -9.26
N ASP A 62 -5.73 -5.52 -9.10
CA ASP A 62 -5.48 -6.79 -8.37
C ASP A 62 -6.38 -8.00 -8.77
N ASN A 63 -6.19 -9.15 -8.13
CA ASN A 63 -6.83 -10.44 -8.41
C ASN A 63 -8.37 -10.45 -8.20
N GLN A 64 -9.07 -11.27 -9.00
CA GLN A 64 -10.55 -11.38 -9.07
C GLN A 64 -11.22 -11.68 -7.73
N SER A 65 -10.61 -12.49 -6.86
CA SER A 65 -11.19 -12.86 -5.56
C SER A 65 -11.38 -11.67 -4.60
N LEU A 66 -10.79 -10.51 -4.91
CA LEU A 66 -10.82 -9.30 -4.08
C LEU A 66 -11.81 -8.27 -4.57
N VAL A 67 -12.27 -8.40 -5.83
CA VAL A 67 -13.34 -7.58 -6.40
C VAL A 67 -14.60 -7.68 -5.53
N THR A 68 -14.90 -8.90 -5.06
CA THR A 68 -16.03 -9.19 -4.17
C THR A 68 -15.87 -8.59 -2.77
N THR A 69 -14.66 -8.62 -2.20
CA THR A 69 -14.39 -8.05 -0.87
C THR A 69 -14.51 -6.53 -0.86
N LEU A 70 -14.00 -5.85 -1.89
CA LEU A 70 -14.13 -4.39 -2.00
C LEU A 70 -15.54 -3.93 -2.31
N GLN A 71 -16.31 -4.69 -3.08
CA GLN A 71 -17.73 -4.39 -3.28
C GLN A 71 -18.53 -4.56 -1.97
N ALA A 72 -18.12 -5.48 -1.10
CA ALA A 72 -18.76 -5.71 0.20
C ALA A 72 -18.42 -4.66 1.27
N HIS A 73 -17.21 -4.08 1.26
CA HIS A 73 -16.74 -3.11 2.27
C HIS A 73 -17.23 -1.65 2.08
N GLY A 74 -18.31 -1.44 1.32
CA GLY A 74 -18.92 -0.11 1.18
C GLY A 74 -18.35 0.67 0.00
N ASN A 75 -19.15 0.72 -1.06
CA ASN A 75 -18.84 1.43 -2.28
C ASN A 75 -19.06 2.94 -2.10
N SER A 76 -18.08 3.67 -1.56
CA SER A 76 -18.04 5.14 -1.68
C SER A 76 -17.69 5.52 -3.13
N GLY A 77 -18.66 5.36 -4.03
CA GLY A 77 -18.89 6.04 -5.31
C GLY A 77 -17.83 6.12 -6.41
N ARG A 78 -16.53 5.93 -6.15
CA ARG A 78 -15.44 6.30 -7.09
C ARG A 78 -14.22 5.37 -7.04
N ARG A 79 -14.39 4.11 -6.64
CA ARG A 79 -13.31 3.12 -6.58
C ARG A 79 -13.57 1.99 -7.58
N TRP A 80 -12.67 1.81 -8.53
CA TRP A 80 -12.77 0.76 -9.56
C TRP A 80 -11.71 -0.31 -9.31
N VAL A 81 -12.08 -1.58 -9.45
CA VAL A 81 -11.12 -2.69 -9.37
C VAL A 81 -10.96 -3.32 -10.75
N VAL A 82 -9.72 -3.38 -11.23
CA VAL A 82 -9.38 -3.97 -12.52
C VAL A 82 -8.34 -5.06 -12.34
N LYS A 83 -8.61 -6.26 -12.84
CA LYS A 83 -7.61 -7.33 -12.84
C LYS A 83 -6.54 -7.06 -13.90
N ILE A 84 -5.28 -7.11 -13.48
CA ILE A 84 -4.13 -7.01 -14.38
C ILE A 84 -3.28 -8.28 -14.34
N PRO A 85 -2.57 -8.62 -15.43
CA PRO A 85 -1.58 -9.69 -15.42
C PRO A 85 -0.50 -9.45 -14.35
N ARG A 86 -0.01 -10.53 -13.73
CA ARG A 86 1.10 -10.45 -12.75
C ARG A 86 2.36 -9.79 -13.33
N SER A 87 2.56 -9.89 -14.65
CA SER A 87 3.64 -9.23 -15.38
C SER A 87 3.53 -7.70 -15.38
N ALA A 88 2.32 -7.15 -15.30
CA ALA A 88 2.06 -5.72 -15.12
C ALA A 88 2.19 -5.30 -13.64
N ASN A 89 1.94 -6.22 -12.69
CA ASN A 89 2.06 -5.98 -11.24
C ASN A 89 3.48 -6.29 -10.67
N LYS A 90 4.52 -6.31 -11.51
CA LYS A 90 5.89 -6.67 -11.12
C LYS A 90 6.44 -5.79 -9.98
N LYS A 91 6.11 -4.50 -9.98
CA LYS A 91 6.66 -3.54 -9.01
C LYS A 91 6.11 -3.79 -7.60
N ALA A 92 4.79 -3.94 -7.44
CA ALA A 92 4.19 -4.26 -6.16
C ALA A 92 4.64 -5.63 -5.65
N HIS A 93 4.73 -6.61 -6.55
CA HIS A 93 5.25 -7.93 -6.20
C HIS A 93 6.71 -7.91 -5.71
N LYS A 94 7.57 -7.11 -6.36
CA LYS A 94 8.95 -6.92 -5.90
C LYS A 94 9.00 -6.25 -4.53
N LEU A 95 8.15 -5.25 -4.26
CA LEU A 95 8.04 -4.59 -2.96
C LEU A 95 7.61 -5.58 -1.86
N ALA A 96 6.62 -6.42 -2.13
CA ALA A 96 6.17 -7.48 -1.22
C ALA A 96 7.30 -8.45 -0.88
N LYS A 97 8.09 -8.88 -1.88
CA LYS A 97 9.25 -9.74 -1.66
C LYS A 97 10.33 -9.06 -0.80
N GLN A 98 10.59 -7.78 -1.04
CA GLN A 98 11.53 -7.00 -0.25
C GLN A 98 11.06 -6.81 1.19
N ALA A 99 9.77 -6.55 1.40
CA ALA A 99 9.17 -6.49 2.72
C ALA A 99 9.34 -7.82 3.45
N ARG A 100 9.04 -8.95 2.80
CA ARG A 100 9.24 -10.28 3.42
C ARG A 100 10.68 -10.53 3.88
N GLN A 101 11.66 -9.93 3.21
CA GLN A 101 13.09 -10.09 3.52
C GLN A 101 13.59 -9.06 4.55
N SER A 102 12.81 -8.03 4.90
CA SER A 102 13.20 -7.03 5.89
C SER A 102 12.89 -7.52 7.30
N LEU A 103 13.74 -7.14 8.26
CA LEU A 103 13.55 -7.40 9.68
C LEU A 103 12.26 -6.74 10.18
N ALA A 104 11.37 -7.54 10.77
CA ALA A 104 10.20 -7.02 11.49
C ALA A 104 10.64 -6.24 12.73
N GLY A 105 9.95 -5.13 13.03
CA GLY A 105 10.22 -4.29 14.21
C GLY A 105 11.21 -3.14 14.00
N LYS A 106 11.76 -2.94 12.78
CA LYS A 106 12.49 -1.71 12.44
C LYS A 106 11.49 -0.55 12.25
N ALA A 107 11.85 0.65 12.69
CA ALA A 107 11.09 1.86 12.40
C ALA A 107 10.91 2.04 10.88
N CYS A 108 9.71 2.48 10.46
CA CYS A 108 9.38 2.68 9.06
C CYS A 108 10.27 3.77 8.44
N GLU A 109 10.85 3.46 7.28
CA GLU A 109 11.69 4.40 6.54
C GLU A 109 10.86 5.25 5.56
N PHE A 110 10.80 6.57 5.78
CA PHE A 110 10.10 7.50 4.90
C PHE A 110 11.10 8.23 4.00
N THR A 111 11.02 8.00 2.69
CA THR A 111 11.97 8.51 1.69
C THR A 111 11.28 9.29 0.58
N ARG A 112 12.03 10.17 -0.07
CA ARG A 112 11.58 11.01 -1.19
C ARG A 112 12.56 10.89 -2.34
N ASN A 113 12.07 10.67 -3.54
CA ASN A 113 12.91 10.69 -4.75
C ASN A 113 13.03 12.11 -5.34
N ASN A 114 12.04 12.97 -5.14
CA ASN A 114 11.99 14.29 -5.73
C ASN A 114 12.30 15.39 -4.70
N LYS A 115 13.30 16.23 -4.97
CA LYS A 115 13.71 17.34 -4.10
C LYS A 115 12.74 18.53 -4.13
N SER A 116 11.80 18.57 -5.08
CA SER A 116 10.81 19.66 -5.22
C SER A 116 9.89 19.85 -4.00
N HIS A 117 9.79 18.86 -3.12
CA HIS A 117 9.00 18.93 -1.87
C HIS A 117 9.84 18.52 -0.64
N ALA A 118 11.13 18.86 -0.65
CA ALA A 118 12.10 18.47 0.39
C ALA A 118 11.83 19.04 1.80
N GLY A 119 11.00 20.09 1.93
CA GLY A 119 10.64 20.66 3.25
C GLY A 119 9.39 20.03 3.89
N SER A 120 8.35 19.76 3.10
CA SER A 120 7.07 19.24 3.56
C SER A 120 6.46 18.39 2.44
N CYS A 121 6.41 17.07 2.64
CA CYS A 121 5.74 16.17 1.72
C CYS A 121 4.35 15.87 2.28
N PRO A 122 3.26 16.41 1.71
CA PRO A 122 1.91 16.17 2.24
C PRO A 122 1.59 14.67 2.26
N VAL A 123 2.06 13.93 1.25
CA VAL A 123 1.92 12.48 1.18
C VAL A 123 2.60 11.78 2.35
N LEU A 124 3.88 12.06 2.61
CA LEU A 124 4.57 11.39 3.72
C LEU A 124 4.04 11.87 5.07
N GLN A 125 3.62 13.13 5.21
CA GLN A 125 3.00 13.65 6.42
C GLN A 125 1.69 12.91 6.74
N ALA A 126 0.82 12.74 5.73
CA ALA A 126 -0.44 11.99 5.87
C ALA A 126 -0.21 10.51 6.25
N LEU A 127 0.88 9.91 5.77
CA LEU A 127 1.20 8.51 6.05
C LEU A 127 1.98 8.31 7.36
N HIS A 128 2.64 9.36 7.87
CA HIS A 128 3.38 9.33 9.12
C HIS A 128 2.48 9.56 10.34
N SER A 129 1.37 10.29 10.21
CA SER A 129 0.56 10.78 11.34
C SER A 129 -0.46 9.81 11.92
N GLY A 130 -0.71 8.66 11.29
CA GLY A 130 -1.79 7.75 11.70
C GLY A 130 -1.32 6.37 12.14
N GLN A 131 -1.91 5.86 13.23
CA GLN A 131 -1.85 4.44 13.59
C GLN A 131 -2.44 3.61 12.46
N TRP A 132 -1.66 2.70 11.88
CA TRP A 132 -2.16 1.76 10.87
C TRP A 132 -3.06 0.75 11.57
N GLU A 133 -4.15 0.32 10.93
CA GLU A 133 -5.10 -0.61 11.53
C GLU A 133 -4.40 -1.85 12.11
N GLU A 134 -4.97 -2.41 13.18
CA GLU A 134 -4.46 -3.60 13.87
C GLU A 134 -4.28 -4.75 12.86
N GLY A 135 -3.07 -4.91 12.34
CA GLY A 135 -2.79 -5.89 11.29
C GLY A 135 -1.58 -5.56 10.41
N PHE A 136 -1.20 -4.29 10.28
CA PHE A 136 -0.09 -3.88 9.42
C PHE A 136 1.01 -3.13 10.15
N SER A 137 2.26 -3.40 9.77
CA SER A 137 3.42 -2.57 10.12
C SER A 137 4.10 -2.07 8.87
N LEU A 138 4.19 -0.75 8.70
CA LEU A 138 4.94 -0.19 7.57
C LEU A 138 6.44 -0.43 7.74
N VAL A 139 7.08 -0.82 6.63
CA VAL A 139 8.52 -1.02 6.53
C VAL A 139 9.19 0.17 5.87
N SER A 140 8.65 0.61 4.73
CA SER A 140 9.18 1.78 4.02
C SER A 140 8.12 2.41 3.14
N VAL A 141 8.13 3.74 3.07
CA VAL A 141 7.32 4.55 2.17
C VAL A 141 8.25 5.41 1.31
N LEU A 142 8.09 5.34 -0.01
CA LEU A 142 8.80 6.19 -0.96
C LEU A 142 7.80 7.03 -1.75
N CYS A 143 7.86 8.35 -1.61
CA CYS A 143 7.19 9.28 -2.53
C CYS A 143 8.12 9.58 -3.71
N PHE A 144 7.61 9.50 -4.95
CA PHE A 144 8.36 9.80 -6.17
C PHE A 144 7.58 10.68 -7.14
#